data_AF-A0A2N4YN89-F1
#
_entry.id   AF-A0A2N4YN89-F1
#
_cell.length_a   1.000
_cell.length_b   1.000
_cell.length_c   1.000
_cell.angle_alpha   90.00
_cell.angle_beta   90.00
_cell.angle_gamma   90.00
#
_symmetry.space_group_name_H-M   'P 1'
#
loop_
_entity.id
_entity.type
_entity.pdbx_description
1 polymer ?
#
loop_
_entity_poly.entity_id
_entity_poly.type
_entity_poly.pdbx_seq_one_letter_code
_entity_poly.pdbx_strand_id
1 'polypeptide(L)'
;QTRIRRPAVRAGYLQHGPASREGRGKEPFVEVSWEVALDLLARELRSVKARCGNEAIYGGSYGWASAGRFHHAQSQLHRFLKGFGGYTASTNTYSSAAGERILPHILGPLSPLHRQHTHFSELARECQLFVAIGGLPLRNAQVNG
;
A
#
# COMPACT_ATOMS: atom_id res chain seq x y z
N GLN A 1 23.45 10.04 1.27
CA GLN A 1 23.09 8.63 1.59
C GLN A 1 21.74 8.63 2.31
N THR A 2 20.77 7.82 1.88
CA THR A 2 19.40 7.77 2.44
C THR A 2 18.96 6.38 2.91
N ARG A 3 19.88 5.40 2.89
CA ARG A 3 19.59 4.03 3.32
C ARG A 3 19.43 3.95 4.84
N ILE A 4 18.28 3.45 5.30
CA ILE A 4 18.06 3.07 6.70
C ILE A 4 18.95 1.86 7.02
N ARG A 5 19.85 2.00 8.00
CA ARG A 5 20.87 1.00 8.35
C ARG A 5 20.45 0.08 9.50
N ARG A 6 19.68 0.61 10.46
CA ARG A 6 19.27 -0.07 11.69
C ARG A 6 17.86 0.34 12.10
N PRO A 7 17.17 -0.45 12.93
CA PRO A 7 15.95 -0.01 13.59
C PRO A 7 16.20 1.27 14.37
N ALA A 8 15.25 2.20 14.32
CA ALA A 8 15.33 3.44 15.06
C ALA A 8 13.93 3.87 15.51
N VAL A 9 13.86 4.52 16.67
CA VAL A 9 12.60 4.98 17.26
C VAL A 9 12.73 6.47 17.57
N ARG A 10 11.68 7.23 17.26
CA ARG A 10 11.64 8.67 17.53
C ARG A 10 11.86 8.94 19.03
N ALA A 11 12.73 9.89 19.35
CA ALA A 11 13.15 10.16 20.73
C ALA A 11 11.98 10.39 21.70
N GLY A 12 11.01 11.24 21.34
CA GLY A 12 9.85 11.51 22.20
C GLY A 12 8.93 10.30 22.39
N TYR A 13 8.91 9.35 21.45
CA TYR A 13 8.17 8.09 21.63
C TYR A 13 8.89 7.18 22.64
N LEU A 14 10.22 7.10 22.59
CA LEU A 14 10.98 6.33 23.57
C LEU A 14 10.85 6.89 24.99
N GLN A 15 10.87 8.21 25.12
CA GLN A 15 10.82 8.89 26.41
C GLN A 15 9.42 8.95 27.03
N HIS A 16 8.38 9.13 26.21
CA HIS A 16 7.03 9.44 26.69
C HIS A 16 5.95 8.48 26.17
N GLY A 17 6.35 7.45 25.41
CA GLY A 17 5.45 6.43 24.89
C GLY A 17 4.51 6.91 23.76
N PRO A 18 3.44 6.15 23.48
CA PRO A 18 2.56 6.35 22.31
C PRO A 18 1.74 7.64 22.34
N ALA A 19 1.61 8.29 23.51
CA ALA A 19 0.93 9.57 23.67
C ALA A 19 1.74 10.75 23.12
N SER A 20 3.05 10.61 22.96
CA SER A 20 3.87 11.66 22.33
C SER A 20 3.60 11.72 20.83
N ARG A 21 2.95 12.80 20.37
CA ARG A 21 2.50 12.98 18.97
C ARG A 21 3.01 14.27 18.34
N GLU A 22 3.08 15.35 19.10
CA GLU A 22 3.44 16.72 18.69
C GLU A 22 4.79 16.81 17.92
N GLY A 23 5.77 15.98 18.29
CA GLY A 23 7.12 16.03 17.72
C GLY A 23 7.35 15.20 16.45
N ARG A 24 6.32 14.57 15.88
CA ARG A 24 6.45 13.77 14.64
C ARG A 24 6.93 14.65 13.48
N GLY A 25 7.97 14.19 12.77
CA GLY A 25 8.59 14.92 11.66
C GLY A 25 9.61 15.99 12.07
N LYS A 26 9.83 16.20 13.38
CA LYS A 26 10.77 17.22 13.89
C LYS A 26 11.86 16.62 14.80
N GLU A 27 11.49 15.64 15.62
CA GLU A 27 12.40 15.03 16.59
C GLU A 27 13.42 14.09 15.94
N PRO A 28 14.60 13.92 16.58
CA PRO A 28 15.57 12.93 16.16
C PRO A 28 15.09 11.50 16.39
N PHE A 29 15.70 10.57 15.67
CA PHE A 29 15.55 9.14 15.87
C PHE A 29 16.76 8.59 16.63
N VAL A 30 16.50 7.66 17.55
CA VAL A 30 17.51 6.95 18.33
C VAL A 30 17.59 5.53 17.78
N GLU A 31 18.78 5.10 17.35
CA GLU A 31 19.01 3.71 16.92
C GLU A 31 18.81 2.76 18.10
N VAL A 32 18.13 1.65 17.86
CA VAL A 32 17.87 0.62 18.86
C VAL A 32 18.15 -0.77 18.28
N SER A 33 18.24 -1.78 19.15
CA SER A 33 18.35 -3.16 18.70
C SER A 33 17.03 -3.66 18.08
N TRP A 34 17.10 -4.77 17.35
CA TRP A 34 15.90 -5.40 16.80
C TRP A 34 14.94 -5.87 17.89
N GLU A 35 15.48 -6.40 18.98
CA GLU A 35 14.72 -6.87 20.13
C GLU A 35 13.88 -5.72 20.71
N VAL A 36 14.51 -4.56 20.95
CA VAL A 36 13.80 -3.37 21.46
C VAL A 36 12.72 -2.91 20.48
N ALA A 37 13.01 -2.85 19.18
CA ALA A 37 12.04 -2.41 18.18
C ALA A 37 10.83 -3.35 18.09
N LEU A 38 11.08 -4.67 18.10
CA LEU A 38 10.05 -5.70 18.04
C LEU A 38 9.21 -5.75 19.31
N ASP A 39 9.82 -5.59 20.48
CA ASP A 39 9.11 -5.55 21.77
C ASP A 39 8.17 -4.35 21.86
N LEU A 40 8.63 -3.17 21.44
CA LEU A 40 7.79 -1.96 21.36
C LEU A 40 6.60 -2.17 20.42
N LEU A 41 6.84 -2.70 19.22
CA LEU A 41 5.78 -3.00 18.26
C LEU A 41 4.77 -4.01 18.82
N ALA A 42 5.25 -5.12 19.37
CA ALA A 42 4.41 -6.17 19.93
C ALA A 42 3.58 -5.67 21.11
N ARG A 43 4.18 -4.84 21.99
CA ARG A 43 3.47 -4.21 23.10
C ARG A 43 2.33 -3.31 22.63
N GLU A 44 2.58 -2.44 21.65
CA GLU A 44 1.53 -1.55 21.13
C GLU A 44 0.43 -2.29 20.40
N LEU A 45 0.76 -3.26 19.54
CA LEU A 45 -0.25 -4.06 18.84
C LEU A 45 -1.15 -4.81 19.83
N ARG A 46 -0.58 -5.41 20.87
CA ARG A 46 -1.37 -6.05 21.94
C ARG A 46 -2.19 -5.04 22.74
N SER A 47 -1.62 -3.88 23.08
CA SER A 47 -2.31 -2.84 23.85
C SER A 47 -3.52 -2.27 23.08
N VAL A 48 -3.34 -1.92 21.81
CA VAL A 48 -4.41 -1.41 20.94
C VAL A 48 -5.51 -2.46 20.79
N LYS A 49 -5.14 -3.71 20.49
CA LYS A 49 -6.10 -4.80 20.39
C LYS A 49 -6.92 -4.98 21.67
N ALA A 50 -6.26 -4.96 22.83
CA ALA A 50 -6.93 -5.12 24.13
C ALA A 50 -7.86 -3.95 24.48
N ARG A 51 -7.48 -2.72 24.12
CA ARG A 51 -8.23 -1.50 24.49
C ARG A 51 -9.33 -1.13 23.51
N CYS A 52 -9.13 -1.42 22.22
CA CYS A 52 -9.93 -0.85 21.14
C CYS A 52 -10.38 -1.87 20.08
N GLY A 53 -9.99 -3.14 20.20
CA GLY A 53 -10.25 -4.15 19.18
C GLY A 53 -9.30 -4.06 17.99
N ASN A 54 -9.43 -5.00 17.05
CA ASN A 54 -8.60 -5.06 15.85
C ASN A 54 -9.00 -4.01 14.81
N GLU A 55 -10.25 -3.52 14.86
CA GLU A 55 -10.80 -2.47 14.00
C GLU A 55 -10.04 -1.14 14.19
N ALA A 56 -9.42 -0.92 15.35
CA ALA A 56 -8.58 0.24 15.61
C ALA A 56 -7.19 0.17 14.93
N ILE A 57 -6.82 -0.99 14.36
CA ILE A 57 -5.57 -1.17 13.62
C ILE A 57 -5.84 -0.89 12.14
N TYR A 58 -5.36 0.25 11.63
CA TYR A 58 -5.42 0.53 10.20
C TYR A 58 -4.26 -0.13 9.46
N GLY A 59 -4.57 -1.05 8.55
CA GLY A 59 -3.59 -1.86 7.82
C GLY A 59 -3.68 -1.73 6.30
N GLY A 60 -4.32 -0.67 5.78
CA GLY A 60 -4.50 -0.48 4.32
C GLY A 60 -3.18 -0.40 3.56
N SER A 61 -2.21 0.36 4.08
CA SER A 61 -0.82 0.44 3.58
C SER A 61 -0.70 0.57 2.06
N TYR A 62 -1.49 1.47 1.45
CA TYR A 62 -1.48 1.68 0.00
C TYR A 62 -0.11 2.18 -0.49
N GLY A 63 0.41 1.58 -1.56
CA GLY A 63 1.63 2.04 -2.21
C GLY A 63 2.24 0.98 -3.12
N TRP A 64 3.16 1.43 -3.96
CA TRP A 64 3.96 0.55 -4.81
C TRP A 64 5.07 -0.10 -3.98
N ALA A 65 4.97 -1.41 -3.77
CA ALA A 65 6.08 -2.20 -3.24
C ALA A 65 7.07 -2.57 -4.37
N SER A 66 8.15 -3.26 -4.03
CA SER A 66 9.02 -3.88 -5.03
C SER A 66 8.34 -5.12 -5.64
N ALA A 67 8.66 -5.42 -6.91
CA ALA A 67 8.21 -6.63 -7.56
C ALA A 67 8.73 -7.89 -6.85
N GLY A 68 7.87 -8.90 -6.71
CA GLY A 68 8.23 -10.19 -6.13
C GLY A 68 7.01 -10.91 -5.57
N ARG A 69 6.83 -12.19 -5.92
CA ARG A 69 5.60 -12.94 -5.53
C ARG A 69 5.52 -13.21 -4.04
N PHE A 70 6.64 -13.58 -3.41
CA PHE A 70 6.71 -13.83 -1.97
C PHE A 70 7.05 -12.56 -1.18
N HIS A 71 8.05 -11.81 -1.60
CA HIS A 71 8.51 -10.61 -0.89
C HIS A 71 7.67 -9.35 -1.15
N HIS A 72 6.45 -9.49 -1.67
CA HIS A 72 5.51 -8.39 -1.80
C HIS A 72 5.11 -7.88 -0.40
N ALA A 73 5.64 -6.71 -0.02
CA ALA A 73 5.54 -6.18 1.33
C ALA A 73 4.08 -6.05 1.81
N GLN A 74 3.19 -5.56 0.95
CA GLN A 74 1.78 -5.38 1.31
C GLN A 74 1.08 -6.73 1.55
N SER A 75 1.35 -7.75 0.74
CA SER A 75 0.82 -9.10 0.96
C SER A 75 1.29 -9.70 2.28
N GLN A 76 2.57 -9.51 2.64
CA GLN A 76 3.12 -10.00 3.90
C GLN A 76 2.52 -9.27 5.11
N LEU A 77 2.36 -7.95 5.03
CA LEU A 77 1.71 -7.16 6.07
C LEU A 77 0.26 -7.61 6.29
N HIS A 78 -0.52 -7.77 5.22
CA HIS A 78 -1.90 -8.23 5.33
C HIS A 78 -1.99 -9.66 5.87
N ARG A 79 -1.09 -10.56 5.47
CA ARG A 79 -1.03 -11.92 6.03
C ARG A 79 -0.76 -11.88 7.54
N PHE A 80 0.21 -11.08 7.97
CA PHE A 80 0.54 -10.89 9.38
C PHE A 80 -0.67 -10.37 10.18
N LEU A 81 -1.29 -9.27 9.73
CA LEU A 81 -2.41 -8.66 10.44
C LEU A 81 -3.67 -9.56 10.45
N LYS A 82 -3.94 -10.32 9.39
CA LYS A 82 -5.00 -11.34 9.39
C LYS A 82 -4.72 -12.43 10.43
N GLY A 83 -3.48 -12.91 10.51
CA GLY A 83 -3.06 -13.86 11.55
C GLY A 83 -3.13 -13.29 12.97
N PHE A 84 -3.04 -11.97 13.13
CA PHE A 84 -3.14 -11.30 14.43
C PHE A 84 -4.59 -11.07 14.89
N GLY A 85 -5.59 -11.39 14.06
CA GLY A 85 -7.02 -11.27 14.37
C GLY A 85 -7.79 -10.29 13.51
N GLY A 86 -7.18 -9.78 12.42
CA GLY A 86 -7.81 -8.83 11.50
C GLY A 86 -7.34 -7.40 11.71
N TYR A 87 -7.86 -6.49 10.87
CA TYR A 87 -7.52 -5.07 10.85
C TYR A 87 -8.52 -4.31 9.97
N THR A 88 -8.57 -2.98 10.11
CA THR A 88 -9.32 -2.10 9.20
C THR A 88 -8.53 -1.90 7.90
N ALA A 89 -9.09 -2.41 6.80
CA ALA A 89 -8.52 -2.28 5.46
C ALA A 89 -9.03 -1.04 4.72
N SER A 90 -8.33 -0.66 3.64
CA SER A 90 -8.80 0.31 2.65
C SER A 90 -9.23 -0.39 1.37
N THR A 91 -10.11 0.25 0.60
CA THR A 91 -10.51 -0.21 -0.74
C THR A 91 -10.15 0.84 -1.79
N ASN A 92 -10.17 0.44 -3.06
CA ASN A 92 -9.82 1.24 -4.24
C ASN A 92 -8.34 1.62 -4.34
N THR A 93 -8.03 2.43 -5.35
CA THR A 93 -6.68 2.89 -5.69
C THR A 93 -6.64 4.39 -5.95
N TYR A 94 -5.46 5.00 -5.81
CA TYR A 94 -5.27 6.40 -6.25
C TYR A 94 -5.23 6.53 -7.78
N SER A 95 -5.09 5.43 -8.51
CA SER A 95 -4.98 5.43 -9.97
C SER A 95 -6.35 5.47 -10.66
N SER A 96 -7.30 4.65 -10.20
CA SER A 96 -8.52 4.34 -10.95
C SER A 96 -9.81 4.26 -10.13
N ALA A 97 -9.83 4.76 -8.88
CA ALA A 97 -10.99 4.64 -7.97
C ALA A 97 -12.33 5.05 -8.59
N ALA A 98 -12.40 6.18 -9.30
CA ALA A 98 -13.65 6.65 -9.90
C ALA A 98 -14.16 5.66 -10.96
N GLY A 99 -13.27 5.19 -11.85
CA GLY A 99 -13.57 4.19 -12.86
C GLY A 99 -14.02 2.87 -12.24
N GLU A 100 -13.30 2.38 -11.23
CA GLU A 100 -13.62 1.18 -10.44
C GLU A 100 -15.03 1.18 -9.85
N ARG A 101 -15.60 2.36 -9.60
CA ARG A 101 -16.96 2.50 -9.07
C ARG A 101 -18.01 2.68 -10.14
N ILE A 102 -17.77 3.48 -11.18
CA ILE A 102 -18.82 3.82 -12.15
C ILE A 102 -18.98 2.77 -13.26
N LEU A 103 -17.87 2.21 -13.77
CA LEU A 103 -17.89 1.36 -14.96
C LEU A 103 -18.68 0.05 -14.81
N PRO A 104 -18.69 -0.62 -13.64
CA PRO A 104 -19.56 -1.79 -13.42
C PRO A 104 -21.06 -1.53 -13.67
N HIS A 105 -21.51 -0.29 -13.55
CA HIS A 105 -22.91 0.10 -13.79
C HIS A 105 -23.21 0.49 -15.24
N ILE A 106 -22.17 0.62 -16.09
CA ILE A 106 -22.31 1.07 -17.49
C ILE A 106 -21.91 -0.04 -18.45
N LEU A 107 -20.72 -0.63 -18.26
CA LEU A 107 -20.08 -1.57 -19.18
C LEU A 107 -19.88 -2.96 -18.57
N GLY A 108 -20.02 -3.10 -17.25
CA GLY A 108 -19.73 -4.32 -16.52
C GLY A 108 -18.36 -4.32 -15.83
N PRO A 109 -17.93 -5.47 -15.27
CA PRO A 109 -16.76 -5.53 -14.40
C PRO A 109 -15.47 -5.07 -15.10
N LEU A 110 -14.66 -4.29 -14.38
CA LEU A 110 -13.41 -3.71 -14.91
C LEU A 110 -12.26 -4.72 -15.10
N SER A 111 -12.23 -5.80 -14.32
CA SER A 111 -11.13 -6.78 -14.38
C SER A 111 -11.02 -7.47 -15.76
N PRO A 112 -12.11 -8.00 -16.36
CA PRO A 112 -12.10 -8.43 -17.76
C PRO A 112 -11.71 -7.32 -18.73
N LEU A 113 -12.26 -6.12 -18.54
CA LEU A 113 -11.99 -4.97 -19.42
C LEU A 113 -10.51 -4.62 -19.46
N HIS A 114 -9.78 -4.67 -18.34
CA HIS A 114 -8.33 -4.40 -18.29
C HIS A 114 -7.43 -5.51 -18.85
N ARG A 115 -7.95 -6.74 -18.95
CA ARG A 115 -7.15 -7.91 -19.38
C ARG A 115 -7.38 -8.25 -20.85
N GLN A 116 -8.47 -7.78 -21.42
CA GLN A 116 -8.93 -8.15 -22.74
C GLN A 116 -9.03 -6.89 -23.60
N HIS A 117 -7.98 -6.65 -24.37
CA HIS A 117 -7.89 -5.55 -25.33
C HIS A 117 -7.46 -6.11 -26.68
N THR A 118 -7.91 -5.49 -27.77
CA THR A 118 -7.43 -5.82 -29.12
C THR A 118 -5.90 -5.66 -29.16
N HIS A 119 -5.21 -6.69 -29.66
CA HIS A 119 -3.76 -6.67 -29.76
C HIS A 119 -3.26 -5.52 -30.64
N PHE A 120 -2.14 -4.91 -30.27
CA PHE A 120 -1.51 -3.86 -31.06
C PHE A 120 -1.17 -4.30 -32.50
N SER A 121 -0.91 -5.60 -32.72
CA SER A 121 -0.70 -6.15 -34.07
C SER A 121 -1.94 -6.04 -34.95
N GLU A 122 -3.13 -6.28 -34.41
CA GLU A 122 -4.39 -6.12 -35.13
C GLU A 122 -4.70 -4.65 -35.39
N LEU A 123 -4.45 -3.79 -34.40
CA LEU A 123 -4.59 -2.35 -34.60
C LEU A 123 -3.66 -1.85 -35.70
N ALA A 124 -2.41 -2.31 -35.77
CA ALA A 124 -1.48 -1.92 -36.84
C ALA A 124 -1.94 -2.37 -38.24
N ARG A 125 -2.67 -3.48 -38.32
CA ARG A 125 -3.16 -4.06 -39.59
C ARG A 125 -4.47 -3.42 -40.07
N GLU A 126 -5.39 -3.16 -39.16
CA GLU A 126 -6.79 -2.85 -39.49
C GLU A 126 -7.25 -1.45 -39.04
N CYS A 127 -6.55 -0.79 -38.10
CA CYS A 127 -6.99 0.49 -37.56
C CYS A 127 -6.73 1.63 -38.55
N GLN A 128 -7.79 2.33 -38.95
CA GLN A 128 -7.68 3.52 -39.83
C GLN A 128 -7.43 4.81 -39.05
N LEU A 129 -7.91 4.89 -37.81
CA LEU A 129 -7.76 6.06 -36.94
C LEU A 129 -7.64 5.63 -35.47
N PHE A 130 -6.56 6.05 -34.82
CA PHE A 130 -6.31 5.82 -33.41
C PHE A 130 -6.46 7.13 -32.61
N VAL A 131 -7.43 7.19 -31.70
CA VAL A 131 -7.68 8.36 -30.84
C VAL A 131 -7.29 8.05 -29.40
N ALA A 132 -6.38 8.84 -28.82
CA ALA A 132 -5.89 8.67 -27.46
C ALA A 132 -6.48 9.72 -26.50
N ILE A 133 -7.55 9.37 -25.78
CA ILE A 133 -8.17 10.23 -24.76
C ILE A 133 -7.50 9.98 -23.41
N GLY A 134 -6.91 11.02 -22.79
CA GLY A 134 -6.11 10.87 -21.58
C GLY A 134 -4.66 10.43 -21.82
N GLY A 135 -4.29 10.17 -23.08
CA GLY A 135 -2.92 9.98 -23.55
C GLY A 135 -2.44 8.52 -23.63
N LEU A 136 -1.43 8.29 -24.48
CA LEU A 136 -0.71 7.02 -24.65
C LEU A 136 0.81 7.21 -24.51
N PRO A 137 1.32 7.71 -23.35
CA PRO A 137 2.73 8.01 -23.21
C PRO A 137 3.56 6.73 -23.00
N LEU A 138 4.62 6.55 -23.79
CA LEU A 138 5.54 5.39 -23.69
C LEU A 138 6.11 5.20 -22.28
N ARG A 139 6.33 6.30 -21.55
CA ARG A 139 6.82 6.26 -20.15
C ARG A 139 5.94 5.46 -19.18
N ASN A 140 4.65 5.31 -19.49
CA ASN A 140 3.70 4.59 -18.62
C ASN A 140 3.48 3.14 -19.07
N ALA A 141 4.00 2.73 -20.23
CA ALA A 141 3.71 1.44 -20.85
C ALA A 141 4.42 0.25 -20.19
N GLN A 142 5.31 0.48 -19.23
CA GLN A 142 6.05 -0.56 -18.50
C GLN A 142 5.32 -1.07 -17.25
N VAL A 143 4.14 -0.53 -16.96
CA VAL A 143 3.30 -1.01 -15.87
C VAL A 143 2.50 -2.21 -16.35
N ASN A 144 2.96 -3.41 -16.00
CA ASN A 144 2.18 -4.64 -16.19
C ASN A 144 1.19 -4.83 -15.03
N GLY A 145 -0.08 -5.05 -15.36
CA GLY A 145 -1.13 -5.51 -14.44
C GLY A 145 -1.36 -7.02 -14.52
#